data_AF-A0A7Y1YHJ4-F1
#
_entry.id   AF-A0A7Y1YHJ4-F1
#
_cell.length_a   1.000
_cell.length_b   1.000
_cell.length_c   1.000
_cell.angle_alpha   90.00
_cell.angle_beta   90.00
_cell.angle_gamma   90.00
#
_symmetry.space_group_name_H-M   'P 1'
#
loop_
_entity.id
_entity.type
_entity.pdbx_description
1 polymer ?
#
loop_
_entity_poly.entity_id
_entity_poly.type
_entity_poly.pdbx_seq_one_letter_code
_entity_poly.pdbx_strand_id
1 'polypeptide(L)'
;MILLLSFCSFPWWLAWLLPFLLGLLVGWAIWSKYKSESKERALRISSLEDELSVCRKGRTECEEALVNCRANSRNLEAELTEARLALETQSSIDLGGGAAGFVAGAVGGDDDEIYAALPSDNLQIIEGVGPKMEAVLKENGIDNWRTLAAKSPADLQAMLAKYGDKYRIIDPATWPQQATLARDRRWEELIALQKDLDTGKTNTLGGTDSKLEKRMIKMGLLKKYAQDDLKAVEGIGPKIAGLLHEAGITTWQDLSVASVHHIQEILDAAGSRYKLADPGTWPQQAGLAAQGRWKELQKLQDELTGGR
;
A
#
# COMPACT_ATOMS: atom_id res chain seq x y z
N MET A 1 -61.00 25.49 -52.30
CA MET A 1 -61.79 26.10 -51.20
C MET A 1 -60.80 26.56 -50.15
N ILE A 2 -60.33 27.80 -50.27
CA ILE A 2 -59.31 28.38 -49.38
C ILE A 2 -60.05 28.77 -48.09
N LEU A 3 -59.74 28.11 -46.97
CA LEU A 3 -60.21 28.52 -45.65
C LEU A 3 -59.51 29.83 -45.29
N LEU A 4 -60.10 30.95 -45.71
CA LEU A 4 -59.72 32.28 -45.27
C LEU A 4 -60.14 32.42 -43.80
N LEU A 5 -59.22 32.11 -42.88
CA LEU A 5 -59.37 32.41 -41.46
C LEU A 5 -59.56 33.92 -41.30
N SER A 6 -60.75 34.32 -40.86
CA SER A 6 -61.12 35.72 -40.67
C SER A 6 -60.31 36.32 -39.51
N PHE A 7 -59.27 37.11 -39.84
CA PHE A 7 -58.38 37.76 -38.87
C PHE A 7 -59.11 38.71 -37.89
N CYS A 8 -60.36 39.09 -38.18
CA CYS A 8 -61.16 39.97 -37.33
C CYS A 8 -61.88 39.27 -36.17
N SER A 9 -61.90 37.93 -36.14
CA SER A 9 -62.53 37.15 -35.06
C SER A 9 -61.53 36.68 -34.00
N PHE A 10 -60.24 37.03 -34.15
CA PHE A 10 -59.20 36.60 -33.23
C PHE A 10 -59.19 37.51 -31.99
N PRO A 11 -59.39 36.97 -30.77
CA PRO A 11 -59.42 37.79 -29.58
C PRO A 11 -58.04 38.42 -29.34
N TRP A 12 -57.97 39.75 -29.41
CA TRP A 12 -56.74 40.54 -29.27
C TRP A 12 -55.98 40.31 -27.95
N TRP A 13 -56.65 39.83 -26.90
CA TRP A 13 -56.02 39.43 -25.64
C TRP A 13 -55.14 38.16 -25.77
N LEU A 14 -55.38 37.31 -26.76
CA LEU A 14 -54.62 36.07 -26.98
C LEU A 14 -53.15 36.37 -27.35
N ALA A 15 -52.92 37.47 -28.07
CA ALA A 15 -51.57 37.92 -28.43
C ALA A 15 -50.74 38.35 -27.21
N TRP A 16 -51.38 38.86 -26.16
CA TRP A 16 -50.73 39.23 -24.90
C TRP A 16 -50.54 38.05 -23.96
N LEU A 17 -51.35 37.00 -24.10
CA LEU A 17 -51.26 35.80 -23.26
C LEU A 17 -50.09 34.88 -23.67
N LEU A 18 -49.74 34.89 -24.96
CA LEU A 18 -48.63 34.08 -25.50
C LEU A 18 -47.26 34.41 -24.88
N PRO A 19 -46.79 35.69 -24.80
CA PRO A 19 -45.51 36.00 -24.14
C PRO A 19 -45.53 35.71 -22.62
N PHE A 20 -46.69 35.81 -21.97
CA PHE A 20 -46.83 35.45 -20.56
C PHE A 20 -46.65 33.96 -20.32
N LEU A 21 -47.29 33.12 -21.14
CA LEU A 21 -47.11 31.66 -21.09
C LEU A 21 -45.68 31.25 -21.45
N LEU A 22 -45.05 31.91 -22.44
CA LEU A 22 -43.65 31.67 -22.80
C LEU A 22 -42.72 32.01 -21.63
N GLY A 23 -42.94 33.15 -20.96
CA GLY A 23 -42.18 33.56 -19.78
C GLY A 23 -42.30 32.57 -18.61
N LEU A 24 -43.50 32.07 -18.35
CA LEU A 24 -43.73 31.04 -17.33
C LEU A 24 -43.01 29.73 -17.66
N LEU A 25 -43.03 29.29 -18.92
CA LEU A 25 -42.40 28.05 -19.35
C LEU A 25 -40.87 28.15 -19.27
N VAL A 26 -40.28 29.26 -19.72
CA VAL A 26 -38.83 29.52 -19.60
C VAL A 26 -38.41 29.64 -18.13
N GLY A 27 -39.18 30.37 -17.31
CA GLY A 27 -38.91 30.49 -15.87
C GLY A 27 -38.97 29.14 -15.16
N TRP A 28 -39.96 28.30 -15.49
CA TRP A 28 -40.08 26.95 -14.96
C TRP A 28 -38.90 26.06 -15.39
N ALA A 29 -38.46 26.13 -16.65
CA ALA A 29 -37.34 25.35 -17.15
C ALA A 29 -36.02 25.73 -16.48
N ILE A 30 -35.75 27.03 -16.32
CA ILE A 30 -34.54 27.53 -15.64
C ILE A 30 -34.56 27.13 -14.15
N TRP A 31 -35.69 27.30 -13.47
CA TRP A 31 -35.83 26.96 -12.06
C TRP A 31 -35.72 25.44 -11.82
N SER A 32 -36.30 24.63 -12.71
CA SER A 32 -36.21 23.17 -12.66
C SER A 32 -34.76 22.68 -12.75
N LYS A 33 -34.00 23.22 -13.71
CA LYS A 33 -32.57 22.91 -13.86
C LYS A 33 -31.76 23.37 -12.65
N TYR A 34 -31.98 24.61 -12.19
CA TYR A 34 -31.30 25.14 -11.02
C TYR A 34 -31.58 24.32 -9.74
N LYS A 35 -32.83 23.87 -9.56
CA LYS A 35 -33.24 23.02 -8.43
C LYS A 35 -32.61 21.63 -8.48
N SER A 36 -32.40 21.08 -9.68
CA SER A 36 -31.69 19.81 -9.85
C SER A 36 -30.22 19.96 -9.45
N GLU A 37 -29.54 20.98 -9.99
CA GLU A 37 -28.14 21.25 -9.67
C GLU A 37 -27.93 21.59 -8.19
N SER A 38 -28.88 22.31 -7.55
CA SER A 38 -28.79 22.63 -6.13
C SER A 38 -28.89 21.39 -5.24
N LYS A 39 -29.76 20.43 -5.61
CA LYS A 39 -29.87 19.15 -4.89
C LYS A 39 -28.60 18.30 -5.04
N GLU A 40 -28.05 18.25 -6.25
CA GLU A 40 -26.80 17.52 -6.50
C GLU A 40 -25.63 18.12 -5.72
N ARG A 41 -25.53 19.46 -5.68
CA ARG A 41 -24.52 20.14 -4.86
C ARG A 41 -24.73 19.90 -3.37
N ALA A 42 -25.97 19.90 -2.87
CA ALA A 42 -26.27 19.61 -1.48
C ALA A 42 -25.90 18.17 -1.09
N LEU A 43 -26.17 17.20 -1.97
CA LEU A 43 -25.76 15.80 -1.78
C LEU A 43 -24.24 15.65 -1.75
N ARG A 44 -23.52 16.33 -2.66
CA ARG A 44 -22.05 16.33 -2.68
C ARG A 44 -21.45 16.98 -1.43
N ILE A 45 -22.06 18.06 -0.92
CA ILE A 45 -21.61 18.69 0.33
C ILE A 45 -21.80 17.69 1.48
N SER A 46 -22.97 17.05 1.58
CA SER A 46 -23.22 16.03 2.60
C SER A 46 -22.23 14.85 2.51
N SER A 47 -21.95 14.35 1.31
CA SER A 47 -21.00 13.23 1.15
C SER A 47 -19.57 13.65 1.53
N LEU A 48 -19.15 14.87 1.15
CA LEU A 48 -17.85 15.40 1.54
C LEU A 48 -17.74 15.64 3.05
N GLU A 49 -18.82 16.06 3.70
CA GLU A 49 -18.87 16.20 5.17
C GLU A 49 -18.73 14.84 5.85
N ASP A 50 -19.39 13.80 5.33
CA ASP A 50 -19.26 12.43 5.83
C ASP A 50 -17.83 11.91 5.65
N GLU A 51 -17.23 12.07 4.47
CA GLU A 51 -15.84 11.69 4.18
C GLU A 51 -14.85 12.43 5.10
N LEU A 52 -15.03 13.74 5.30
CA LEU A 52 -14.21 14.51 6.25
C LEU A 52 -14.39 14.02 7.68
N SER A 53 -15.59 13.59 8.08
CA SER A 53 -15.83 13.06 9.41
C SER A 53 -15.10 11.73 9.64
N VAL A 54 -15.08 10.85 8.63
CA VAL A 54 -14.35 9.58 8.66
C VAL A 54 -12.84 9.84 8.72
N CYS A 55 -12.33 10.74 7.88
CA CYS A 55 -10.92 11.11 7.87
C CYS A 55 -10.47 11.71 9.22
N ARG A 56 -11.32 12.55 9.85
CA ARG A 56 -11.04 13.10 11.19
C ARG A 56 -10.99 12.01 12.27
N LYS A 57 -11.92 11.04 12.24
CA LYS A 57 -11.91 9.90 13.18
C LYS A 57 -10.65 9.05 13.01
N GLY A 58 -10.29 8.71 11.77
CA GLY A 58 -9.06 7.96 11.50
C GLY A 58 -7.81 8.70 11.98
N ARG A 59 -7.75 10.03 11.81
CA ARG A 59 -6.66 10.84 12.37
C ARG A 59 -6.58 10.74 13.89
N THR A 60 -7.70 10.82 14.60
CA THR A 60 -7.70 10.72 16.07
C THR A 60 -7.30 9.34 16.55
N GLU A 61 -7.73 8.27 15.86
CA GLU A 61 -7.34 6.90 16.16
C GLU A 61 -5.84 6.67 15.95
N CYS A 62 -5.26 7.18 14.85
CA CYS A 62 -3.82 7.13 14.63
C CYS A 62 -3.04 7.94 15.68
N GLU A 63 -3.54 9.11 16.08
CA GLU A 63 -2.92 9.94 17.10
C GLU A 63 -2.92 9.26 18.48
N GLU A 64 -4.04 8.61 18.84
CA GLU A 64 -4.14 7.80 20.05
C GLU A 64 -3.19 6.59 20.00
N ALA A 65 -3.12 5.88 18.87
CA ALA A 65 -2.19 4.77 18.69
C ALA A 65 -0.72 5.22 18.85
N LEU A 66 -0.35 6.39 18.30
CA LEU A 66 0.99 6.96 18.48
C LEU A 66 1.30 7.29 19.95
N VAL A 67 0.34 7.84 20.68
CA VAL A 67 0.50 8.13 22.12
C VAL A 67 0.69 6.82 22.89
N ASN A 68 -0.10 5.80 22.61
CA ASN A 68 0.00 4.48 23.25
C ASN A 68 1.34 3.80 22.94
N CYS A 69 1.79 3.81 21.68
CA CYS A 69 3.11 3.28 21.30
C CYS A 69 4.26 4.01 22.00
N ARG A 70 4.19 5.34 22.11
CA ARG A 70 5.20 6.14 22.84
C ARG A 70 5.21 5.82 24.34
N ALA A 71 4.04 5.63 24.95
CA ALA A 71 3.94 5.23 26.35
C ALA A 71 4.55 3.84 26.58
N ASN A 72 4.24 2.89 25.70
CA ASN A 72 4.83 1.55 25.76
C ASN A 72 6.35 1.59 25.59
N SER A 73 6.88 2.37 24.65
CA SER A 73 8.33 2.56 24.47
C SER A 73 8.99 3.07 25.76
N ARG A 74 8.39 4.06 26.43
CA ARG A 74 8.92 4.59 27.71
C ARG A 74 8.88 3.56 28.83
N ASN A 75 7.82 2.76 28.90
CA ASN A 75 7.71 1.71 29.91
C ASN A 75 8.76 0.62 29.67
N LEU A 76 8.94 0.16 28.43
CA LEU A 76 10.00 -0.80 28.08
C LEU A 76 11.39 -0.22 28.36
N GLU A 77 11.63 1.06 28.07
CA GLU A 77 12.88 1.73 28.42
C GLU A 77 13.11 1.75 29.93
N ALA A 78 12.08 2.03 30.74
CA ALA A 78 12.16 1.99 32.19
C ALA A 78 12.48 0.57 32.69
N GLU A 79 11.75 -0.44 32.21
CA GLU A 79 11.99 -1.86 32.55
C GLU A 79 13.41 -2.31 32.17
N LEU A 80 13.92 -1.87 31.00
CA LEU A 80 15.30 -2.13 30.59
C LEU A 80 16.32 -1.45 31.50
N THR A 81 16.06 -0.22 31.94
CA THR A 81 16.95 0.46 32.90
C THR A 81 16.96 -0.21 34.27
N GLU A 82 15.79 -0.66 34.75
CA GLU A 82 15.68 -1.41 36.00
C GLU A 82 16.40 -2.76 35.90
N ALA A 83 16.18 -3.51 34.81
CA ALA A 83 16.87 -4.77 34.56
C ALA A 83 18.40 -4.58 34.44
N ARG A 84 18.85 -3.49 33.82
CA ARG A 84 20.27 -3.15 33.70
C ARG A 84 20.90 -2.82 35.06
N LEU A 85 20.20 -2.05 35.90
CA LEU A 85 20.63 -1.76 37.28
C LEU A 85 20.69 -3.03 38.14
N ALA A 86 19.73 -3.94 37.99
CA ALA A 86 19.73 -5.25 38.64
C ALA A 86 20.91 -6.13 38.19
N LEU A 87 21.26 -6.07 36.91
CA LEU A 87 22.42 -6.77 36.35
C LEU A 87 23.75 -6.17 36.84
N GLU A 88 23.85 -4.84 36.91
CA GLU A 88 25.04 -4.14 37.44
C GLU A 88 25.26 -4.45 38.92
N THR A 89 24.19 -4.49 39.72
CA THR A 89 24.26 -4.91 41.13
C THR A 89 24.67 -6.38 41.28
N GLN A 90 24.18 -7.29 40.42
CA GLN A 90 24.66 -8.67 40.36
C GLN A 90 26.13 -8.78 39.93
N SER A 91 26.57 -7.98 38.95
CA SER A 91 27.96 -7.98 38.45
C SER A 91 28.98 -7.49 39.50
N SER A 92 28.55 -6.62 40.43
CA SER A 92 29.39 -6.14 41.54
C SER A 92 29.59 -7.16 42.66
N ILE A 93 28.78 -8.23 42.70
CA ILE A 93 28.86 -9.31 43.68
C ILE A 93 29.74 -10.47 43.18
N ASP A 94 29.99 -10.56 41.87
CA ASP A 94 30.66 -11.72 41.26
C ASP A 94 31.93 -11.34 40.47
N LEU A 95 32.98 -10.90 41.18
CA LEU A 95 34.36 -11.02 40.71
C LEU A 95 34.85 -12.47 40.91
N GLY A 96 34.14 -13.40 40.28
CA GLY A 96 34.22 -14.82 40.60
C GLY A 96 33.91 -15.78 39.45
N GLY A 97 33.98 -15.38 38.18
CA GLY A 97 34.13 -16.37 37.10
C GLY A 97 33.44 -16.06 35.78
N GLY A 98 34.16 -16.38 34.69
CA GLY A 98 33.57 -16.93 33.48
C GLY A 98 32.88 -15.96 32.52
N ALA A 99 33.63 -15.53 31.49
CA ALA A 99 33.08 -14.92 30.30
C ALA A 99 32.09 -15.85 29.57
N ALA A 100 30.87 -15.36 29.34
CA ALA A 100 30.00 -15.81 28.25
C ALA A 100 29.08 -14.66 27.85
N GLY A 101 29.26 -14.16 26.62
CA GLY A 101 28.54 -13.03 26.07
C GLY A 101 27.05 -13.32 25.90
N PHE A 102 26.24 -12.31 26.23
CA PHE A 102 24.80 -12.34 25.98
C PHE A 102 24.49 -11.70 24.63
N VAL A 103 23.77 -12.45 23.81
CA VAL A 103 23.32 -12.08 22.46
C VAL A 103 22.05 -11.26 22.61
N ALA A 104 22.02 -10.06 22.01
CA ALA A 104 20.81 -9.24 21.97
C ALA A 104 19.72 -9.98 21.18
N GLY A 105 18.62 -10.30 21.86
CA GLY A 105 17.45 -10.95 21.27
C GLY A 105 16.73 -10.00 20.33
N ALA A 106 16.95 -10.18 19.03
CA ALA A 106 16.07 -9.68 18.00
C ALA A 106 14.76 -10.47 18.07
N VAL A 107 13.63 -9.77 18.21
CA VAL A 107 12.31 -10.35 17.96
C VAL A 107 12.21 -10.52 16.44
N GLY A 108 12.79 -11.61 15.93
CA GLY A 108 12.61 -12.05 14.56
C GLY A 108 11.24 -12.67 14.43
N GLY A 109 10.27 -11.86 14.00
CA GLY A 109 9.04 -12.38 13.40
C GLY A 109 9.35 -12.89 12.00
N ASP A 110 8.52 -13.81 11.50
CA ASP A 110 8.60 -14.54 10.23
C ASP A 110 8.97 -13.71 8.98
N ASP A 111 8.86 -12.38 9.04
CA ASP A 111 9.42 -11.43 8.07
C ASP A 111 10.88 -11.77 7.71
N ASP A 112 11.67 -12.15 8.71
CA ASP A 112 13.09 -12.43 8.54
C ASP A 112 13.38 -13.59 7.57
N GLU A 113 12.45 -14.53 7.33
CA GLU A 113 12.69 -15.66 6.42
C GLU A 113 12.71 -15.22 4.94
N ILE A 114 11.77 -14.37 4.51
CA ILE A 114 11.69 -13.89 3.13
C ILE A 114 12.90 -13.01 2.81
N TYR A 115 13.31 -12.17 3.76
CA TYR A 115 14.47 -11.30 3.61
C TYR A 115 15.80 -12.01 3.92
N ALA A 116 15.82 -13.17 4.60
CA ALA A 116 17.04 -13.94 4.84
C ALA A 116 17.70 -14.43 3.55
N ALA A 117 16.91 -14.58 2.48
CA ALA A 117 17.41 -14.90 1.16
C ALA A 117 18.16 -13.73 0.48
N LEU A 118 18.13 -12.51 1.04
CA LEU A 118 18.86 -11.36 0.50
C LEU A 118 20.36 -11.41 0.84
N PRO A 119 21.24 -11.40 -0.17
CA PRO A 119 22.68 -11.31 0.07
C PRO A 119 23.06 -9.97 0.73
N SER A 120 23.77 -10.03 1.85
CA SER A 120 24.18 -8.84 2.64
C SER A 120 25.18 -7.92 1.93
N ASP A 121 25.70 -8.36 0.79
CA ASP A 121 26.61 -7.66 -0.11
C ASP A 121 25.90 -7.04 -1.33
N ASN A 122 24.57 -7.20 -1.44
CA ASN A 122 23.78 -6.63 -2.52
C ASN A 122 23.40 -5.18 -2.19
N LEU A 123 24.23 -4.24 -2.62
CA LEU A 123 23.99 -2.80 -2.39
C LEU A 123 22.86 -2.23 -3.25
N GLN A 124 22.38 -2.98 -4.27
CA GLN A 124 21.38 -2.48 -5.20
C GLN A 124 19.94 -2.40 -4.64
N ILE A 125 19.75 -2.84 -3.40
CA ILE A 125 18.53 -2.62 -2.62
C ILE A 125 18.45 -1.19 -2.07
N ILE A 126 19.58 -0.47 -2.01
CA ILE A 126 19.66 0.91 -1.55
C ILE A 126 19.22 1.84 -2.69
N GLU A 127 18.32 2.76 -2.38
CA GLU A 127 17.85 3.77 -3.32
C GLU A 127 18.98 4.72 -3.70
N GLY A 128 19.10 5.02 -5.00
CA GLY A 128 20.24 5.72 -5.58
C GLY A 128 21.43 4.81 -5.96
N VAL A 129 21.45 3.55 -5.50
CA VAL A 129 22.52 2.60 -5.84
C VAL A 129 22.09 1.65 -6.97
N GLY A 130 22.53 1.98 -8.19
CA GLY A 130 22.41 1.09 -9.36
C GLY A 130 23.65 0.22 -9.59
N PRO A 131 23.66 -0.67 -10.61
CA PRO A 131 24.79 -1.56 -10.89
C PRO A 131 26.14 -0.85 -11.06
N LYS A 132 26.13 0.32 -11.72
CA LYS A 132 27.33 1.14 -11.90
C LYS A 132 27.81 1.78 -10.59
N MET A 133 26.88 2.16 -9.72
CA MET A 133 27.22 2.77 -8.43
C MET A 133 27.75 1.73 -7.46
N GLU A 134 27.11 0.56 -7.42
CA GLU A 134 27.60 -0.58 -6.65
C GLU A 134 29.04 -0.96 -7.05
N ALA A 135 29.36 -0.98 -8.35
CA ALA A 135 30.71 -1.25 -8.81
C ALA A 135 31.74 -0.23 -8.26
N VAL A 136 31.40 1.06 -8.28
CA VAL A 136 32.24 2.14 -7.71
C VAL A 136 32.39 1.98 -6.20
N LEU A 137 31.31 1.68 -5.49
CA LEU A 137 31.34 1.44 -4.04
C LEU A 137 32.26 0.26 -3.71
N LYS A 138 32.12 -0.86 -4.43
CA LYS A 138 32.93 -2.08 -4.25
C LYS A 138 34.41 -1.82 -4.55
N GLU A 139 34.74 -1.05 -5.59
CA GLU A 139 36.12 -0.64 -5.89
C GLU A 139 36.76 0.16 -4.74
N ASN A 140 35.95 0.91 -3.97
CA ASN A 140 36.42 1.70 -2.83
C ASN A 140 36.28 0.95 -1.48
N GLY A 141 36.14 -0.38 -1.50
CA GLY A 141 36.07 -1.20 -0.29
C GLY A 141 34.72 -1.10 0.46
N ILE A 142 33.67 -0.63 -0.22
CA ILE A 142 32.30 -0.62 0.29
C ILE A 142 31.53 -1.71 -0.47
N ASP A 143 31.60 -2.93 0.04
CA ASP A 143 31.09 -4.13 -0.61
C ASP A 143 29.83 -4.72 0.04
N ASN A 144 29.42 -4.22 1.21
CA ASN A 144 28.26 -4.74 1.94
C ASN A 144 27.55 -3.65 2.76
N TRP A 145 26.37 -3.97 3.28
CA TRP A 145 25.55 -2.99 4.01
C TRP A 145 26.25 -2.47 5.27
N ARG A 146 27.05 -3.31 5.94
CA ARG A 146 27.79 -2.91 7.14
C ARG A 146 28.86 -1.87 6.81
N THR A 147 29.63 -2.08 5.74
CA THR A 147 30.67 -1.13 5.32
C THR A 147 30.07 0.17 4.80
N LEU A 148 28.93 0.12 4.12
CA LEU A 148 28.21 1.31 3.65
C LEU A 148 27.58 2.09 4.81
N ALA A 149 26.96 1.41 5.78
CA ALA A 149 26.36 2.02 6.97
C ALA A 149 27.36 2.78 7.85
N ALA A 150 28.63 2.36 7.85
CA ALA A 150 29.69 2.99 8.62
C ALA A 150 30.25 4.28 7.99
N LYS A 151 29.86 4.63 6.76
CA LYS A 151 30.35 5.83 6.08
C LYS A 151 29.51 7.06 6.41
N SER A 152 30.15 8.22 6.46
CA SER A 152 29.41 9.49 6.48
C SER A 152 29.00 9.92 5.07
N PRO A 153 27.91 10.69 4.91
CA PRO A 153 27.56 11.31 3.63
C PRO A 153 28.71 12.13 3.02
N ALA A 154 29.49 12.83 3.85
CA ALA A 154 30.62 13.62 3.41
C ALA A 154 31.75 12.74 2.82
N ASP A 155 32.06 11.61 3.44
CA ASP A 155 33.07 10.67 2.94
C ASP A 155 32.64 10.06 1.60
N LEU A 156 31.37 9.69 1.47
CA LEU A 156 30.80 9.19 0.22
C LEU A 156 30.86 10.25 -0.88
N GLN A 157 30.47 11.49 -0.57
CA GLN A 157 30.54 12.60 -1.54
C GLN A 157 31.97 12.87 -2.00
N ALA A 158 32.94 12.88 -1.08
CA ALA A 158 34.35 13.08 -1.39
C ALA A 158 34.93 11.94 -2.23
N MET A 159 34.50 10.70 -2.00
CA MET A 159 34.86 9.55 -2.83
C MET A 159 34.27 9.67 -4.24
N LEU A 160 32.97 9.99 -4.36
CA LEU A 160 32.29 10.13 -5.65
C LEU A 160 32.83 11.27 -6.50
N ALA A 161 33.31 12.35 -5.89
CA ALA A 161 33.92 13.48 -6.59
C ALA A 161 35.16 13.08 -7.42
N LYS A 162 35.83 11.97 -7.09
CA LYS A 162 37.01 11.47 -7.84
C LYS A 162 36.64 10.86 -9.19
N TYR A 163 35.39 10.47 -9.39
CA TYR A 163 34.93 9.73 -10.58
C TYR A 163 34.31 10.63 -11.67
N GLY A 164 34.39 11.96 -11.50
CA GLY A 164 33.98 12.98 -12.46
C GLY A 164 32.57 13.53 -12.27
N ASP A 165 32.20 14.52 -13.08
CA ASP A 165 31.00 15.34 -12.88
C ASP A 165 29.67 14.56 -12.89
N LYS A 166 29.62 13.43 -13.61
CA LYS A 166 28.44 12.56 -13.69
C LYS A 166 28.01 12.00 -12.33
N TYR A 167 28.93 11.86 -11.37
CA TYR A 167 28.64 11.38 -10.03
C TYR A 167 28.36 12.50 -9.02
N ARG A 168 28.69 13.76 -9.35
CA ARG A 168 28.42 14.92 -8.48
C ARG A 168 26.93 15.25 -8.34
N ILE A 169 26.12 14.83 -9.32
CA ILE A 169 24.67 15.00 -9.34
C ILE A 169 23.99 14.01 -8.37
N ILE A 170 24.68 12.93 -8.00
CA ILE A 170 24.15 11.90 -7.11
C ILE A 170 24.36 12.35 -5.66
N ASP A 171 23.29 12.36 -4.88
CA ASP A 171 23.34 12.66 -3.45
C ASP A 171 23.33 11.35 -2.63
N PRO A 172 24.44 11.02 -1.94
CA PRO A 172 24.55 9.82 -1.12
C PRO A 172 24.01 10.00 0.31
N ALA A 173 23.39 11.14 0.65
CA ALA A 173 22.99 11.49 2.02
C ALA A 173 22.20 10.39 2.74
N THR A 174 21.32 9.68 2.04
CA THR A 174 20.46 8.66 2.64
C THR A 174 21.05 7.24 2.58
N TRP A 175 22.16 7.02 1.86
CA TRP A 175 22.70 5.66 1.67
C TRP A 175 23.18 5.01 2.97
N PRO A 176 23.91 5.69 3.89
CA PRO A 176 24.31 5.07 5.15
C PRO A 176 23.12 4.69 6.03
N GLN A 177 22.07 5.53 6.06
CA GLN A 177 20.86 5.27 6.82
C GLN A 177 20.11 4.05 6.27
N GLN A 178 19.90 3.99 4.94
CA GLN A 178 19.27 2.85 4.30
C GLN A 178 20.08 1.55 4.52
N ALA A 179 21.41 1.63 4.45
CA ALA A 179 22.28 0.49 4.70
C ALA A 179 22.25 0.03 6.17
N THR A 180 22.07 0.97 7.11
CA THR A 180 21.85 0.66 8.54
C THR A 180 20.57 -0.13 8.72
N LEU A 181 19.47 0.31 8.11
CA LEU A 181 18.19 -0.39 8.17
C LEU A 181 18.28 -1.80 7.57
N ALA A 182 18.95 -1.96 6.41
CA ALA A 182 19.18 -3.27 5.80
C ALA A 182 20.06 -4.18 6.68
N ARG A 183 21.14 -3.65 7.26
CA ARG A 183 22.04 -4.38 8.18
C ARG A 183 21.30 -4.87 9.41
N ASP A 184 20.43 -4.02 9.96
CA ASP A 184 19.68 -4.28 11.20
C ASP A 184 18.38 -5.04 10.94
N ARG A 185 18.12 -5.46 9.69
CA ARG A 185 16.91 -6.16 9.26
C ARG A 185 15.61 -5.39 9.54
N ARG A 186 15.69 -4.07 9.54
CA ARG A 186 14.55 -3.15 9.72
C ARG A 186 13.90 -2.88 8.37
N TRP A 187 13.38 -3.93 7.75
CA TRP A 187 12.89 -3.93 6.38
C TRP A 187 11.70 -3.00 6.15
N GLU A 188 10.74 -2.98 7.07
CA GLU A 188 9.56 -2.10 6.99
C GLU A 188 9.96 -0.62 7.00
N GLU A 189 10.90 -0.26 7.87
CA GLU A 189 11.41 1.11 7.94
C GLU A 189 12.21 1.49 6.69
N LEU A 190 12.93 0.53 6.10
CA LEU A 190 13.62 0.74 4.83
C LEU A 190 12.62 0.96 3.69
N ILE A 191 11.56 0.16 3.62
CA ILE A 191 10.50 0.29 2.62
C ILE A 191 9.78 1.63 2.76
N ALA A 192 9.40 2.00 3.98
CA ALA A 192 8.75 3.27 4.27
C ALA A 192 9.65 4.45 3.86
N LEU A 193 10.92 4.44 4.26
CA LEU A 193 11.90 5.45 3.89
C LEU A 193 12.02 5.58 2.36
N GLN A 194 12.10 4.47 1.63
CA GLN A 194 12.21 4.48 0.17
C GLN A 194 10.94 4.96 -0.52
N LYS A 195 9.76 4.64 0.01
CA LYS A 195 8.49 5.15 -0.51
C LYS A 195 8.37 6.66 -0.35
N ASP A 196 8.89 7.21 0.75
CA ASP A 196 8.93 8.65 0.98
C ASP A 196 9.90 9.36 0.01
N LEU A 197 11.04 8.73 -0.31
CA LEU A 197 12.03 9.25 -1.25
C LEU A 197 11.55 9.22 -2.73
N ASP A 198 10.74 8.22 -3.11
CA ASP A 198 10.23 8.02 -4.48
C ASP A 198 9.07 8.97 -4.86
N THR A 199 8.64 9.88 -3.99
CA THR A 199 7.43 10.74 -4.17
C THR A 199 7.50 11.75 -5.34
N GLY A 200 8.51 11.68 -6.20
CA GLY A 200 8.67 12.49 -7.41
C GLY A 200 7.85 12.06 -8.64
N LYS A 201 7.05 10.98 -8.60
CA LYS A 201 6.19 10.57 -9.74
C LYS A 201 4.82 10.01 -9.34
N THR A 202 3.81 10.79 -9.70
CA THR A 202 2.41 10.45 -10.04
C THR A 202 1.45 9.97 -8.94
N ASN A 203 0.26 10.57 -9.01
CA ASN A 203 -0.97 10.33 -8.26
C ASN A 203 -1.58 8.95 -8.59
N THR A 204 -0.86 7.87 -8.34
CA THR A 204 -1.39 6.50 -8.42
C THR A 204 -2.00 6.14 -7.07
N LEU A 205 -3.32 5.95 -7.03
CA LEU A 205 -3.99 5.26 -5.92
C LEU A 205 -3.37 3.86 -5.81
N GLY A 206 -2.53 3.66 -4.79
CA GLY A 206 -1.64 2.50 -4.66
C GLY A 206 -0.19 2.94 -4.81
N GLY A 207 0.47 3.24 -3.69
CA GLY A 207 1.83 3.78 -3.63
C GLY A 207 2.85 2.97 -4.45
N THR A 208 3.87 3.64 -4.98
CA THR A 208 4.90 2.98 -5.78
C THR A 208 5.71 1.99 -4.93
N ASP A 209 6.06 0.84 -5.51
CA ASP A 209 6.94 -0.12 -4.83
C ASP A 209 8.29 0.55 -4.50
N SER A 210 8.80 0.32 -3.30
CA SER A 210 10.15 0.68 -2.90
C SER A 210 11.21 0.02 -3.78
N LYS A 211 12.45 0.52 -3.70
CA LYS A 211 13.57 -0.10 -4.40
C LYS A 211 13.78 -1.54 -3.95
N LEU A 212 13.67 -1.80 -2.65
CA LEU A 212 13.77 -3.13 -2.06
C LEU A 212 12.71 -4.08 -2.63
N GLU A 213 11.42 -3.70 -2.58
CA GLU A 213 10.32 -4.51 -3.11
C GLU A 213 10.54 -4.84 -4.60
N LYS A 214 10.89 -3.84 -5.42
CA LYS A 214 11.23 -4.04 -6.85
C LYS A 214 12.35 -5.06 -7.06
N ARG A 215 13.37 -5.05 -6.18
CA ARG A 215 14.50 -5.99 -6.26
C ARG A 215 14.09 -7.39 -5.87
N MET A 216 13.31 -7.54 -4.80
CA MET A 216 12.82 -8.83 -4.34
C MET A 216 11.88 -9.49 -5.34
N ILE A 217 10.99 -8.70 -5.98
CA ILE A 217 10.17 -9.18 -7.11
C ILE A 217 11.05 -9.69 -8.24
N LYS A 218 12.09 -8.93 -8.62
CA LYS A 218 13.05 -9.35 -9.67
C LYS A 218 13.81 -10.63 -9.30
N MET A 219 14.06 -10.87 -8.02
CA MET A 219 14.70 -12.07 -7.49
C MET A 219 13.71 -13.23 -7.30
N GLY A 220 12.40 -13.01 -7.52
CA GLY A 220 11.35 -14.01 -7.31
C GLY A 220 11.01 -14.27 -5.84
N LEU A 221 11.49 -13.42 -4.92
CA LEU A 221 11.24 -13.51 -3.47
C LEU A 221 9.89 -12.94 -3.08
N LEU A 222 9.37 -11.97 -3.84
CA LEU A 222 8.04 -11.40 -3.67
C LEU A 222 7.20 -11.64 -4.92
N LYS A 223 5.98 -12.14 -4.76
CA LYS A 223 5.00 -12.23 -5.85
C LYS A 223 4.21 -10.92 -5.92
N LYS A 224 4.29 -10.24 -7.06
CA LYS A 224 3.45 -9.07 -7.34
C LYS A 224 2.29 -9.48 -8.23
N TYR A 225 1.08 -9.18 -7.78
CA TYR A 225 -0.14 -9.33 -8.55
C TYR A 225 -0.58 -7.96 -9.07
N ALA A 226 -1.16 -7.93 -10.27
CA ALA A 226 -1.84 -6.72 -10.74
C ALA A 226 -3.05 -6.45 -9.83
N GLN A 227 -3.50 -5.19 -9.75
CA GLN A 227 -4.72 -4.86 -9.02
C GLN A 227 -5.86 -5.77 -9.50
N ASP A 228 -6.58 -6.36 -8.55
CA ASP A 228 -7.71 -7.26 -8.79
C ASP A 228 -7.37 -8.56 -9.54
N ASP A 229 -6.09 -8.91 -9.65
CA ASP A 229 -5.69 -10.20 -10.17
C ASP A 229 -6.04 -11.31 -9.16
N LEU A 230 -7.14 -12.03 -9.40
CA LEU A 230 -7.62 -13.11 -8.52
C LEU A 230 -6.61 -14.26 -8.34
N LYS A 231 -5.60 -14.38 -9.21
CA LYS A 231 -4.51 -15.35 -9.01
C LYS A 231 -3.64 -15.02 -7.79
N ALA A 232 -3.85 -13.87 -7.15
CA ALA A 232 -3.28 -13.54 -5.84
C ALA A 232 -3.73 -14.50 -4.72
N VAL A 233 -4.89 -15.13 -4.90
CA VAL A 233 -5.48 -16.09 -3.96
C VAL A 233 -4.98 -17.49 -4.29
N GLU A 234 -4.43 -18.18 -3.30
CA GLU A 234 -3.97 -19.55 -3.44
C GLU A 234 -5.15 -20.48 -3.75
N GLY A 235 -4.96 -21.35 -4.75
CA GLY A 235 -6.00 -22.21 -5.29
C GLY A 235 -6.65 -21.65 -6.57
N ILE A 236 -6.49 -20.35 -6.85
CA ILE A 236 -7.04 -19.72 -8.06
C ILE A 236 -5.98 -19.67 -9.17
N GLY A 237 -6.02 -20.67 -10.05
CA GLY A 237 -5.24 -20.67 -11.30
C GLY A 237 -5.88 -19.84 -12.42
N PRO A 238 -5.19 -19.59 -13.55
CA PRO A 238 -5.71 -18.79 -14.66
C PRO A 238 -7.07 -19.23 -15.22
N LYS A 239 -7.37 -20.54 -15.16
CA LYS A 239 -8.65 -21.08 -15.62
C LYS A 239 -9.80 -20.82 -14.64
N ILE A 240 -9.52 -20.88 -13.34
CA ILE A 240 -10.51 -20.58 -12.30
C ILE A 240 -10.78 -19.07 -12.27
N ALA A 241 -9.74 -18.24 -12.34
CA ALA A 241 -9.90 -16.79 -12.46
C ALA A 241 -10.79 -16.41 -13.66
N GLY A 242 -10.60 -17.07 -14.81
CA GLY A 242 -11.47 -16.89 -15.98
C GLY A 242 -12.94 -17.22 -15.71
N LEU A 243 -13.23 -18.33 -15.03
CA LEU A 243 -14.61 -18.69 -14.67
C LEU A 243 -15.26 -17.69 -13.73
N LEU A 244 -14.52 -17.24 -12.72
CA LEU A 244 -15.00 -16.25 -11.76
C LEU A 244 -15.32 -14.92 -12.46
N HIS A 245 -14.46 -14.49 -13.38
CA HIS A 245 -14.70 -13.30 -14.20
C HIS A 245 -15.94 -13.45 -15.08
N GLU A 246 -16.13 -14.61 -15.72
CA GLU A 246 -17.33 -14.91 -16.52
C GLU A 246 -18.61 -14.89 -15.66
N ALA A 247 -18.50 -15.24 -14.38
CA ALA A 247 -19.58 -15.16 -13.40
C ALA A 247 -19.75 -13.77 -12.75
N GLY A 248 -18.96 -12.77 -13.14
CA GLY A 248 -19.05 -11.40 -12.65
C GLY A 248 -18.23 -11.10 -11.38
N ILE A 249 -17.45 -12.07 -10.88
CA ILE A 249 -16.50 -11.86 -9.78
C ILE A 249 -15.18 -11.43 -10.41
N THR A 250 -14.93 -10.11 -10.46
CA THR A 250 -13.78 -9.55 -11.21
C THR A 250 -12.75 -8.84 -10.33
N THR A 251 -13.11 -8.53 -9.08
CA THR A 251 -12.23 -7.83 -8.14
C THR A 251 -11.97 -8.66 -6.88
N TRP A 252 -10.89 -8.32 -6.15
CA TRP A 252 -10.66 -8.93 -4.85
C TRP A 252 -11.82 -8.65 -3.89
N GLN A 253 -12.40 -7.46 -3.99
CA GLN A 253 -13.58 -7.10 -3.20
C GLN A 253 -14.78 -7.98 -3.55
N ASP A 254 -15.09 -8.19 -4.84
CA ASP A 254 -16.18 -9.08 -5.29
C ASP A 254 -15.99 -10.49 -4.73
N LEU A 255 -14.77 -11.03 -4.85
CA LEU A 255 -14.45 -12.37 -4.37
C LEU A 255 -14.53 -12.46 -2.84
N SER A 256 -14.17 -11.40 -2.12
CA SER A 256 -14.21 -11.35 -0.65
C SER A 256 -15.63 -11.39 -0.07
N VAL A 257 -16.60 -10.84 -0.79
CA VAL A 257 -18.00 -10.78 -0.35
C VAL A 257 -18.84 -11.92 -0.95
N ALA A 258 -18.31 -12.62 -1.95
CA ALA A 258 -18.93 -13.81 -2.51
C ALA A 258 -18.96 -14.93 -1.46
N SER A 259 -20.11 -15.59 -1.34
CA SER A 259 -20.22 -16.74 -0.45
C SER A 259 -19.47 -17.95 -1.02
N VAL A 260 -18.86 -18.75 -0.14
CA VAL A 260 -18.19 -20.00 -0.54
C VAL A 260 -19.14 -20.90 -1.36
N HIS A 261 -20.42 -20.95 -0.98
CA HIS A 261 -21.45 -21.68 -1.71
C HIS A 261 -21.60 -21.18 -3.15
N HIS A 262 -21.69 -19.86 -3.36
CA HIS A 262 -21.82 -19.30 -4.70
C HIS A 262 -20.59 -19.58 -5.57
N ILE A 263 -19.39 -19.50 -4.99
CA ILE A 263 -18.15 -19.84 -5.69
C ILE A 263 -18.15 -21.32 -6.07
N GLN A 264 -18.58 -22.21 -5.17
CA GLN A 264 -18.69 -23.64 -5.43
C GLN A 264 -19.68 -23.94 -6.57
N GLU A 265 -20.83 -23.26 -6.62
CA GLU A 265 -21.80 -23.40 -7.71
C GLU A 265 -21.18 -23.06 -9.07
N ILE A 266 -20.37 -22.01 -9.15
CA ILE A 266 -19.65 -21.63 -10.38
C ILE A 266 -18.67 -22.73 -10.81
N LEU A 267 -17.90 -23.29 -9.85
CA LEU A 267 -16.95 -24.36 -10.13
C LEU A 267 -17.65 -25.64 -10.60
N ASP A 268 -18.75 -26.01 -9.95
CA ASP A 268 -19.53 -27.20 -10.28
C ASP A 268 -20.20 -27.09 -11.66
N ALA A 269 -20.76 -25.92 -11.98
CA ALA A 269 -21.33 -25.63 -13.29
C ALA A 269 -20.29 -25.70 -14.42
N ALA A 270 -19.04 -25.36 -14.13
CA ALA A 270 -17.93 -25.41 -15.09
C ALA A 270 -17.38 -26.84 -15.33
N GLY A 271 -17.85 -27.83 -14.58
CA GLY A 271 -17.67 -29.25 -14.84
C GLY A 271 -16.62 -29.96 -13.99
N SER A 272 -16.53 -31.28 -14.16
CA SER A 272 -15.79 -32.21 -13.28
C SER A 272 -14.30 -31.90 -13.10
N ARG A 273 -13.69 -31.16 -14.03
CA ARG A 273 -12.28 -30.75 -13.99
C ARG A 273 -11.93 -29.81 -12.84
N TYR A 274 -12.91 -29.17 -12.21
CA TYR A 274 -12.71 -28.23 -11.10
C TYR A 274 -13.08 -28.79 -9.73
N LYS A 275 -13.50 -30.06 -9.64
CA LYS A 275 -13.92 -30.71 -8.38
C LYS A 275 -12.84 -30.79 -7.29
N LEU A 276 -11.57 -30.65 -7.67
CA LEU A 276 -10.46 -30.65 -6.73
C LEU A 276 -10.16 -29.25 -6.16
N ALA A 277 -10.74 -28.19 -6.74
CA ALA A 277 -10.62 -26.85 -6.20
C ALA A 277 -11.52 -26.70 -4.98
N ASP A 278 -11.00 -26.10 -3.92
CA ASP A 278 -11.72 -25.82 -2.68
C ASP A 278 -11.76 -24.30 -2.45
N PRO A 279 -12.93 -23.66 -2.57
CA PRO A 279 -13.05 -22.22 -2.40
C PRO A 279 -13.14 -21.76 -0.94
N GLY A 280 -13.03 -22.66 0.05
CA GLY A 280 -13.29 -22.36 1.46
C GLY A 280 -12.52 -21.16 2.01
N THR A 281 -11.26 -20.97 1.57
CA THR A 281 -10.40 -19.87 2.05
C THR A 281 -10.34 -18.68 1.08
N TRP A 282 -10.91 -18.79 -0.12
CA TRP A 282 -10.73 -17.78 -1.16
C TRP A 282 -11.33 -16.42 -0.81
N PRO A 283 -12.55 -16.32 -0.23
CA PRO A 283 -13.09 -15.02 0.18
C PRO A 283 -12.23 -14.32 1.24
N GLN A 284 -11.69 -15.07 2.20
CA GLN A 284 -10.82 -14.53 3.25
C GLN A 284 -9.52 -13.99 2.66
N GLN A 285 -8.84 -14.79 1.83
CA GLN A 285 -7.63 -14.38 1.13
C GLN A 285 -7.87 -13.14 0.25
N ALA A 286 -8.97 -13.11 -0.51
CA ALA A 286 -9.34 -11.97 -1.33
C ALA A 286 -9.64 -10.72 -0.50
N GLY A 287 -10.24 -10.87 0.69
CA GLY A 287 -10.46 -9.77 1.62
C GLY A 287 -9.15 -9.13 2.11
N LEU A 288 -8.14 -9.95 2.39
CA LEU A 288 -6.80 -9.46 2.76
C LEU A 288 -6.13 -8.73 1.58
N ALA A 289 -6.25 -9.27 0.36
CA ALA A 289 -5.75 -8.61 -0.85
C ALA A 289 -6.45 -7.27 -1.12
N ALA A 290 -7.78 -7.21 -1.01
CA ALA A 290 -8.58 -5.99 -1.18
C ALA A 290 -8.21 -4.88 -0.18
N GLN A 291 -7.84 -5.26 1.04
CA GLN A 291 -7.37 -4.35 2.09
C GLN A 291 -5.88 -3.99 1.95
N GLY A 292 -5.16 -4.55 0.98
CA GLY A 292 -3.72 -4.38 0.83
C GLY A 292 -2.90 -5.03 1.95
N ARG A 293 -3.48 -5.95 2.72
CA ARG A 293 -2.85 -6.66 3.85
C ARG A 293 -2.04 -7.85 3.34
N TRP A 294 -1.08 -7.57 2.46
CA TRP A 294 -0.26 -8.57 1.76
C TRP A 294 0.52 -9.47 2.69
N LYS A 295 1.01 -8.93 3.82
CA LYS A 295 1.70 -9.70 4.85
C LYS A 295 0.82 -10.77 5.47
N GLU A 296 -0.40 -10.39 5.83
CA GLU A 296 -1.35 -11.31 6.44
C GLU A 296 -1.88 -12.33 5.44
N LEU A 297 -2.05 -11.91 4.18
CA LEU A 297 -2.36 -12.82 3.10
C LEU A 297 -1.27 -13.87 2.93
N GLN A 298 -0.01 -13.44 2.92
CA GLN A 298 1.12 -14.36 2.79
C GLN A 298 1.19 -15.33 3.96
N LYS A 299 1.07 -14.82 5.21
CA LYS A 299 1.04 -15.67 6.40
C LYS A 299 -0.08 -16.71 6.31
N LEU A 300 -1.27 -16.29 5.91
CA LEU A 300 -2.40 -17.21 5.71
C LEU A 300 -2.04 -18.27 4.66
N GLN A 301 -1.41 -17.90 3.54
CA GLN A 301 -1.01 -18.84 2.49
C GLN A 301 0.07 -19.82 2.93
N ASP A 302 1.04 -19.39 3.74
CA ASP A 302 2.10 -20.26 4.26
C ASP A 302 1.54 -21.32 5.24
N GLU A 303 0.42 -21.02 5.91
CA GLU A 303 -0.30 -21.97 6.77
C GLU A 303 -1.19 -22.94 5.96
N LEU A 304 -1.54 -22.61 4.72
CA LEU A 304 -2.40 -23.43 3.86
C LEU A 304 -1.61 -24.48 3.09
N THR A 305 -2.21 -25.64 2.85
CA THR A 305 -1.64 -26.66 1.96
C THR A 305 -2.50 -26.81 0.71
N GLY A 306 -2.16 -26.05 -0.34
CA GLY A 306 -2.89 -26.07 -1.60
C GLY A 306 -4.25 -25.37 -1.50
N GLY A 307 -4.31 -24.27 -0.73
CA GLY A 307 -5.51 -23.46 -0.51
C GLY A 307 -6.49 -24.00 0.54
N ARG A 308 -6.11 -25.05 1.29
CA ARG A 308 -6.91 -25.72 2.33
C ARG A 308 -6.19 -25.75 3.67
#